data_AF-A0A0F8F4Q5-F1
#
_entry.id   AF-A0A0F8F4Q5-F1
#
_cell.length_a   1.000
_cell.length_b   1.000
_cell.length_c   1.000
_cell.angle_alpha   90.00
_cell.angle_beta   90.00
_cell.angle_gamma   90.00
#
_symmetry.space_group_name_H-M   'P 1'
#
loop_
_entity.id
_entity.type
_entity.pdbx_description
1 polymer ?
#
loop_
_entity_poly.entity_id
_entity_poly.type
_entity_poly.pdbx_seq_one_letter_code
_entity_poly.pdbx_strand_id
1 'polypeptide(L)'
;MQAGSIEQKGTLRMTYGIKKDLEINTEQRAKNRQTKRICKGRREISSRVGNTLCLAVGLCSLMAVLCCLMITPVFAQSPENNGYVADKPLEVYSHDTVQGDLFYTVGNSYYSGKVYPGDVYSVSHNVNLPEGATVKFARLYTYWTWSAEGVTGRYPEMNLSFNGERLEPEREYSDRKGWGIYDYPTGTWAYDVSAYVSGSGTFSTDIENTGSGTPYVCFDGVGLLIVYTDPNGKYIEYWIGEGADELNSQIDENGNPLYYATSNQTICEMLRPTLQLPVLSATLWTVTQSGNWEDNALLVNEEKFPGICNGKPYPDLDIDVREVKDYLKSGENSILFQAAGDYVVPSGAFLVLEKDSLAEEAQASPGEPSGNPGEKDITPEASGTESSGTETSGTEAEKAPGFELISTLVLLTGGKLAAGHRKQKARR
;
A
#
# COMPACT_ATOMS: atom_id res chain seq x y z
N MET A 1 -72.05 88.11 87.21
CA MET A 1 -71.39 88.91 88.26
C MET A 1 -69.90 88.63 88.15
N GLN A 2 -69.16 89.62 87.60
CA GLN A 2 -68.16 90.42 88.34
C GLN A 2 -66.95 89.56 88.77
N ALA A 3 -65.80 89.63 88.11
CA ALA A 3 -64.83 90.74 88.02
C ALA A 3 -63.96 90.93 89.28
N GLY A 4 -62.65 91.10 89.07
CA GLY A 4 -61.63 91.46 90.07
C GLY A 4 -60.54 90.38 90.14
N SER A 5 -59.38 90.44 89.45
CA SER A 5 -58.33 91.48 89.34
C SER A 5 -57.59 91.75 90.66
N ILE A 6 -56.27 91.52 90.66
CA ILE A 6 -55.17 92.51 90.85
C ILE A 6 -53.88 91.82 91.36
N GLU A 7 -52.81 91.92 90.54
CA GLU A 7 -51.38 92.27 90.81
C GLU A 7 -50.58 91.67 92.01
N GLN A 8 -49.23 91.50 92.02
CA GLN A 8 -48.13 92.16 91.29
C GLN A 8 -46.76 91.41 91.44
N LYS A 9 -45.94 91.48 90.38
CA LYS A 9 -44.46 91.76 90.27
C LYS A 9 -43.32 90.81 90.69
N GLY A 10 -42.44 90.58 89.69
CA GLY A 10 -40.96 90.55 89.76
C GLY A 10 -40.34 89.34 89.04
N THR A 11 -39.28 89.33 88.20
CA THR A 11 -38.39 90.33 87.55
C THR A 11 -37.63 89.59 86.41
N LEU A 12 -37.35 90.28 85.30
CA LEU A 12 -36.48 89.99 84.12
C LEU A 12 -35.44 88.83 84.12
N ARG A 13 -35.36 88.05 83.03
CA ARG A 13 -34.38 88.20 81.90
C ARG A 13 -34.49 87.09 80.84
N MET A 14 -34.13 87.44 79.60
CA MET A 14 -34.16 86.67 78.35
C MET A 14 -33.36 85.36 78.35
N THR A 15 -33.75 84.38 77.52
CA THR A 15 -32.98 84.00 76.30
C THR A 15 -33.72 83.00 75.41
N TYR A 16 -33.59 83.25 74.11
CA TYR A 16 -34.11 82.54 72.96
C TYR A 16 -33.14 81.42 72.57
N GLY A 17 -33.63 80.24 72.18
CA GLY A 17 -32.83 79.27 71.41
C GLY A 17 -32.65 77.88 72.03
N ILE A 18 -33.66 77.01 71.92
CA ILE A 18 -33.49 75.55 72.02
C ILE A 18 -34.38 74.92 70.94
N LYS A 19 -33.89 74.86 69.70
CA LYS A 19 -34.46 73.98 68.66
C LYS A 19 -33.56 73.73 67.44
N LYS A 20 -32.23 73.79 67.59
CA LYS A 20 -31.29 73.54 66.48
C LYS A 20 -30.17 72.51 66.73
N ASP A 21 -30.09 71.93 67.92
CA ASP A 21 -29.01 70.96 68.26
C ASP A 21 -29.45 69.48 68.32
N LEU A 22 -30.72 69.16 68.03
CA LEU A 22 -31.19 67.77 67.98
C LEU A 22 -31.25 67.18 66.55
N GLU A 23 -31.21 68.00 65.49
CA GLU A 23 -31.23 67.52 64.09
C GLU A 23 -29.83 67.35 63.47
N ILE A 24 -28.81 68.05 63.97
CA ILE A 24 -27.43 67.96 63.42
C ILE A 24 -26.75 66.64 63.85
N ASN A 25 -27.08 66.10 65.04
CA ASN A 25 -26.42 64.90 65.57
C ASN A 25 -26.95 63.59 64.96
N THR A 26 -28.18 63.60 64.44
CA THR A 26 -28.84 62.44 63.81
C THR A 26 -28.40 62.24 62.36
N GLU A 27 -28.20 63.31 61.58
CA GLU A 27 -27.67 63.20 60.21
C GLU A 27 -26.19 62.77 60.16
N GLN A 28 -25.37 63.20 61.11
CA GLN A 28 -23.95 62.86 61.15
C GLN A 28 -23.71 61.40 61.58
N ARG A 29 -24.59 60.85 62.44
CA ARG A 29 -24.59 59.40 62.79
C ARG A 29 -25.13 58.52 61.66
N ALA A 30 -26.08 59.00 60.85
CA ALA A 30 -26.58 58.28 59.68
C ALA A 30 -25.53 58.21 58.55
N LYS A 31 -24.89 59.33 58.22
CA LYS A 31 -23.80 59.40 57.22
C LYS A 31 -22.59 58.54 57.61
N ASN A 32 -22.16 58.56 58.88
CA ASN A 32 -21.05 57.70 59.33
C ASN A 32 -21.37 56.20 59.35
N ARG A 33 -22.63 55.79 59.62
CA ARG A 33 -23.04 54.37 59.54
C ARG A 33 -23.15 53.88 58.10
N GLN A 34 -23.57 54.74 57.18
CA GLN A 34 -23.66 54.43 55.76
C GLN A 34 -22.26 54.30 55.13
N THR A 35 -21.34 55.21 55.44
CA THR A 35 -19.93 55.13 54.97
C THR A 35 -19.19 53.92 55.56
N LYS A 36 -19.41 53.56 56.84
CA LYS A 36 -18.82 52.33 57.43
C LYS A 36 -19.39 51.04 56.80
N ARG A 37 -20.68 50.99 56.47
CA ARG A 37 -21.29 49.84 55.79
C ARG A 37 -20.81 49.72 54.34
N ILE A 38 -20.66 50.84 53.64
CA ILE A 38 -20.13 50.86 52.26
C ILE A 38 -18.64 50.45 52.25
N CYS A 39 -17.81 50.95 53.17
CA CYS A 39 -16.40 50.54 53.26
C CYS A 39 -16.21 49.08 53.72
N LYS A 40 -17.07 48.56 54.59
CA LYS A 40 -17.03 47.14 55.02
C LYS A 40 -17.48 46.20 53.91
N GLY A 41 -18.56 46.55 53.19
CA GLY A 41 -19.02 45.83 52.01
C GLY A 41 -17.99 45.84 50.88
N ARG A 42 -17.30 46.97 50.65
CA ARG A 42 -16.23 47.07 49.62
C ARG A 42 -15.00 46.23 49.99
N ARG A 43 -14.65 46.08 51.28
CA ARG A 43 -13.58 45.19 51.75
C ARG A 43 -13.95 43.70 51.64
N GLU A 44 -15.19 43.32 51.96
CA GLU A 44 -15.69 41.94 51.82
C GLU A 44 -15.86 41.52 50.36
N ILE A 45 -16.26 42.45 49.47
CA ILE A 45 -16.32 42.20 48.02
C ILE A 45 -14.90 42.12 47.45
N SER A 46 -13.98 43.00 47.86
CA SER A 46 -12.58 42.95 47.40
C SER A 46 -11.83 41.71 47.89
N SER A 47 -12.11 41.21 49.09
CA SER A 47 -11.51 39.96 49.59
C SER A 47 -12.13 38.72 48.97
N ARG A 48 -13.45 38.73 48.69
CA ARG A 48 -14.11 37.67 47.93
C ARG A 48 -13.60 37.60 46.51
N VAL A 49 -13.52 38.74 45.80
CA VAL A 49 -12.99 38.84 44.43
C VAL A 49 -11.51 38.48 44.39
N GLY A 50 -10.69 38.90 45.37
CA GLY A 50 -9.29 38.49 45.47
C GLY A 50 -9.12 36.98 45.67
N ASN A 51 -9.94 36.36 46.52
CA ASN A 51 -9.90 34.91 46.73
C ASN A 51 -10.42 34.12 45.52
N THR A 52 -11.47 34.58 44.82
CA THR A 52 -11.89 33.94 43.55
C THR A 52 -10.90 34.15 42.43
N LEU A 53 -10.22 35.31 42.37
CA LEU A 53 -9.17 35.56 41.38
C LEU A 53 -7.91 34.72 41.65
N CYS A 54 -7.50 34.56 42.91
CA CYS A 54 -6.39 33.68 43.29
C CYS A 54 -6.71 32.19 43.08
N LEU A 55 -7.94 31.74 43.37
CA LEU A 55 -8.40 30.39 43.07
C LEU A 55 -8.49 30.14 41.56
N ALA A 56 -8.99 31.11 40.78
CA ALA A 56 -9.04 31.02 39.32
C ALA A 56 -7.64 31.02 38.69
N VAL A 57 -6.70 31.83 39.18
CA VAL A 57 -5.30 31.82 38.71
C VAL A 57 -4.57 30.54 39.14
N GLY A 58 -4.88 29.99 40.31
CA GLY A 58 -4.37 28.69 40.77
C GLY A 58 -4.89 27.53 39.92
N LEU A 59 -6.19 27.51 39.60
CA LEU A 59 -6.82 26.52 38.72
C LEU A 59 -6.35 26.67 37.26
N CYS A 60 -6.21 27.89 36.74
CA CYS A 60 -5.67 28.12 35.40
C CYS A 60 -4.18 27.75 35.30
N SER A 61 -3.40 27.97 36.36
CA SER A 61 -1.99 27.54 36.41
C SER A 61 -1.87 26.01 36.51
N LEU A 62 -2.75 25.35 37.29
CA LEU A 62 -2.78 23.88 37.37
C LEU A 62 -3.25 23.27 36.04
N MET A 63 -4.24 23.87 35.38
CA MET A 63 -4.72 23.46 34.06
C MET A 63 -3.69 23.76 32.97
N ALA A 64 -2.90 24.84 33.07
CA ALA A 64 -1.80 25.11 32.15
C ALA A 64 -0.66 24.11 32.33
N VAL A 65 -0.32 23.73 33.57
CA VAL A 65 0.69 22.69 33.85
C VAL A 65 0.19 21.30 33.44
N LEU A 66 -1.10 21.00 33.64
CA LEU A 66 -1.74 19.75 33.19
C LEU A 66 -1.88 19.70 31.66
N CYS A 67 -2.17 20.83 31.00
CA CYS A 67 -2.15 20.94 29.54
C CYS A 67 -0.72 20.86 28.98
N CYS A 68 0.29 21.40 29.66
CA CYS A 68 1.69 21.24 29.26
C CYS A 68 2.21 19.81 29.46
N LEU A 69 1.64 19.03 30.37
CA LEU A 69 1.91 17.59 30.52
C LEU A 69 1.16 16.71 29.50
N MET A 70 0.17 17.26 28.80
CA MET A 70 -0.63 16.57 27.76
C MET A 70 -0.24 16.98 26.32
N ILE A 71 0.83 17.78 26.16
CA ILE A 71 1.47 18.03 24.86
C ILE A 71 2.83 17.35 24.90
N THR A 72 2.85 16.03 25.12
CA THR A 72 3.82 15.25 24.36
C THR A 72 3.35 15.36 22.91
N PRO A 73 4.19 15.81 21.95
CA PRO A 73 3.87 15.52 20.57
C PRO A 73 3.62 14.02 20.53
N VAL A 74 2.38 13.62 20.23
CA VAL A 74 2.15 12.27 19.72
C VAL A 74 2.88 12.31 18.38
N PHE A 75 4.20 12.07 18.42
CA PHE A 75 4.85 11.44 17.29
C PHE A 75 3.98 10.22 17.06
N ALA A 76 3.23 10.22 15.96
CA ALA A 76 2.41 9.08 15.59
C ALA A 76 3.38 7.89 15.58
N GLN A 77 3.31 7.07 16.61
CA GLN A 77 4.16 5.90 16.72
C GLN A 77 3.85 5.05 15.50
N SER A 78 4.89 4.59 14.81
CA SER A 78 4.70 3.70 13.67
C SER A 78 3.80 2.53 14.11
N PRO A 79 2.86 2.10 13.27
CA PRO A 79 1.98 0.99 13.60
C PRO A 79 2.83 -0.27 13.87
N GLU A 80 2.33 -1.15 14.74
CA GLU A 80 3.04 -2.39 15.12
C GLU A 80 3.23 -3.32 13.91
N ASN A 81 2.32 -3.26 12.95
CA ASN A 81 2.43 -3.93 11.66
C ASN A 81 2.38 -2.89 10.53
N ASN A 82 3.27 -2.99 9.55
CA ASN A 82 3.29 -2.13 8.38
C ASN A 82 3.89 -2.88 7.18
N GLY A 83 3.07 -3.46 6.30
CA GLY A 83 3.58 -4.17 5.10
C GLY A 83 4.44 -3.29 4.21
N TYR A 84 4.23 -1.97 4.25
CA TYR A 84 4.99 -0.98 3.47
C TYR A 84 6.52 -0.96 3.68
N VAL A 85 7.08 -1.72 4.63
CA VAL A 85 8.51 -1.69 5.00
C VAL A 85 9.33 -2.86 4.44
N ALA A 86 8.94 -3.41 3.29
CA ALA A 86 9.67 -4.46 2.57
C ALA A 86 9.92 -5.71 3.43
N ASP A 87 8.86 -6.30 3.97
CA ASP A 87 8.91 -7.46 4.85
C ASP A 87 8.57 -8.78 4.12
N LYS A 88 8.33 -8.74 2.81
CA LYS A 88 8.04 -9.89 1.95
C LYS A 88 9.04 -10.02 0.80
N PRO A 89 10.31 -10.41 1.06
CA PRO A 89 11.25 -10.68 -0.02
C PRO A 89 10.69 -11.75 -0.98
N LEU A 90 11.02 -11.64 -2.27
CA LEU A 90 10.58 -12.63 -3.25
C LEU A 90 11.23 -13.99 -2.98
N GLU A 91 10.50 -15.05 -3.27
CA GLU A 91 10.97 -16.42 -3.12
C GLU A 91 11.47 -16.97 -4.46
N VAL A 92 12.61 -17.66 -4.43
CA VAL A 92 13.09 -18.39 -5.62
C VAL A 92 12.21 -19.62 -5.83
N TYR A 93 11.44 -19.62 -6.90
CA TYR A 93 10.65 -20.76 -7.35
C TYR A 93 11.50 -21.80 -8.06
N SER A 94 12.31 -21.36 -9.00
CA SER A 94 13.14 -22.26 -9.82
C SER A 94 14.49 -21.64 -10.10
N HIS A 95 15.52 -22.48 -10.03
CA HIS A 95 16.86 -22.22 -10.49
C HIS A 95 17.38 -23.48 -11.16
N ASP A 96 17.76 -23.38 -12.44
CA ASP A 96 18.32 -24.50 -13.17
C ASP A 96 19.13 -24.01 -14.39
N THR A 97 19.74 -24.96 -15.08
CA THR A 97 20.38 -24.76 -16.37
C THR A 97 19.58 -25.44 -17.49
N VAL A 98 19.64 -24.88 -18.70
CA VAL A 98 18.99 -25.47 -19.89
C VAL A 98 19.69 -25.02 -21.17
N GLN A 99 19.68 -25.86 -22.21
CA GLN A 99 19.97 -25.40 -23.56
C GLN A 99 18.67 -24.93 -24.21
N GLY A 100 18.46 -23.62 -24.29
CA GLY A 100 17.21 -23.00 -24.72
C GLY A 100 17.15 -21.53 -24.32
N ASP A 101 15.96 -21.07 -23.93
CA ASP A 101 15.76 -19.70 -23.44
C ASP A 101 14.49 -19.60 -22.55
N LEU A 102 14.20 -18.37 -22.12
CA LEU A 102 13.01 -17.99 -21.37
C LEU A 102 12.14 -17.06 -22.23
N PHE A 103 10.83 -17.29 -22.24
CA PHE A 103 9.82 -16.44 -22.86
C PHE A 103 8.84 -15.93 -21.80
N TYR A 104 8.58 -14.62 -21.77
CA TYR A 104 7.63 -14.02 -20.86
C TYR A 104 6.71 -13.04 -21.61
N THR A 105 5.40 -13.12 -21.34
CA THR A 105 4.40 -12.23 -21.95
C THR A 105 3.26 -11.94 -20.98
N VAL A 106 2.72 -10.72 -21.02
CA VAL A 106 1.45 -10.40 -20.34
C VAL A 106 0.24 -10.52 -21.27
N GLY A 107 0.45 -10.98 -22.51
CA GLY A 107 -0.63 -11.11 -23.50
C GLY A 107 -1.29 -9.77 -23.80
N ASN A 108 -2.62 -9.78 -23.84
CA ASN A 108 -3.46 -8.57 -23.95
C ASN A 108 -3.97 -8.05 -22.59
N SER A 109 -3.30 -8.40 -21.49
CA SER A 109 -3.67 -7.93 -20.15
C SER A 109 -3.81 -6.41 -20.08
N TYR A 110 -4.67 -5.96 -19.19
CA TYR A 110 -4.90 -4.56 -18.86
C TYR A 110 -5.35 -4.45 -17.41
N TYR A 111 -5.26 -3.25 -16.83
CA TYR A 111 -5.84 -3.02 -15.51
C TYR A 111 -7.36 -3.19 -15.53
N SER A 112 -7.88 -4.20 -14.83
CA SER A 112 -9.30 -4.56 -14.93
C SER A 112 -10.25 -3.53 -14.31
N GLY A 113 -9.77 -2.72 -13.37
CA GLY A 113 -10.64 -2.08 -12.40
C GLY A 113 -11.38 -3.11 -11.53
N LYS A 114 -12.47 -2.72 -10.89
CA LYS A 114 -13.21 -3.60 -9.97
C LYS A 114 -13.93 -4.72 -10.72
N VAL A 115 -13.61 -5.95 -10.37
CA VAL A 115 -14.30 -7.17 -10.79
C VAL A 115 -15.16 -7.66 -9.62
N TYR A 116 -16.48 -7.69 -9.80
CA TYR A 116 -17.43 -8.10 -8.77
C TYR A 116 -17.78 -9.60 -8.88
N PRO A 117 -18.41 -10.20 -7.87
CA PRO A 117 -18.80 -11.60 -7.90
C PRO A 117 -19.60 -11.98 -9.14
N GLY A 118 -19.13 -13.00 -9.87
CA GLY A 118 -19.70 -13.47 -11.13
C GLY A 118 -19.18 -12.75 -12.38
N ASP A 119 -18.43 -11.65 -12.23
CA ASP A 119 -17.71 -11.04 -13.35
C ASP A 119 -16.40 -11.81 -13.62
N VAL A 120 -15.98 -11.81 -14.89
CA VAL A 120 -14.79 -12.52 -15.38
C VAL A 120 -13.81 -11.54 -16.01
N TYR A 121 -12.54 -11.63 -15.63
CA TYR A 121 -11.41 -10.97 -16.29
C TYR A 121 -10.70 -11.96 -17.21
N SER A 122 -10.64 -11.65 -18.51
CA SER A 122 -10.13 -12.54 -19.55
C SER A 122 -8.87 -12.00 -20.23
N VAL A 123 -7.86 -12.86 -20.37
CA VAL A 123 -6.59 -12.55 -21.02
C VAL A 123 -6.25 -13.61 -22.07
N SER A 124 -5.71 -13.18 -23.20
CA SER A 124 -5.16 -14.03 -24.24
C SER A 124 -3.65 -13.83 -24.34
N HIS A 125 -2.90 -14.94 -24.30
CA HIS A 125 -1.45 -14.98 -24.42
C HIS A 125 -1.08 -15.58 -25.78
N ASN A 126 -0.34 -14.81 -26.59
CA ASN A 126 0.23 -15.31 -27.84
C ASN A 126 1.70 -15.69 -27.58
N VAL A 127 1.98 -16.98 -27.69
CA VAL A 127 3.29 -17.58 -27.45
C VAL A 127 3.93 -17.94 -28.78
N ASN A 128 5.16 -17.44 -28.99
CA ASN A 128 5.94 -17.71 -30.18
C ASN A 128 7.32 -18.22 -29.77
N LEU A 129 7.47 -19.55 -29.69
CA LEU A 129 8.75 -20.22 -29.43
C LEU A 129 9.45 -20.56 -30.75
N PRO A 130 10.80 -20.73 -30.73
CA PRO A 130 11.56 -21.22 -31.87
C PRO A 130 11.05 -22.58 -32.39
N GLU A 131 11.24 -22.85 -33.68
CA GLU A 131 10.90 -24.15 -34.28
C GLU A 131 11.73 -25.27 -33.63
N GLY A 132 11.07 -26.37 -33.24
CA GLY A 132 11.71 -27.48 -32.55
C GLY A 132 11.94 -27.25 -31.05
N ALA A 133 11.56 -26.09 -30.50
CA ALA A 133 11.58 -25.87 -29.07
C ALA A 133 10.60 -26.80 -28.33
N THR A 134 11.01 -27.27 -27.16
CA THR A 134 10.18 -28.09 -26.26
C THR A 134 10.02 -27.35 -24.94
N VAL A 135 8.79 -27.18 -24.47
CA VAL A 135 8.52 -26.52 -23.18
C VAL A 135 9.08 -27.39 -22.05
N LYS A 136 9.94 -26.81 -21.21
CA LYS A 136 10.45 -27.44 -19.98
C LYS A 136 9.43 -27.27 -18.86
N PHE A 137 8.92 -26.06 -18.67
CA PHE A 137 7.74 -25.77 -17.86
C PHE A 137 7.13 -24.42 -18.26
N ALA A 138 5.88 -24.19 -17.86
CA ALA A 138 5.18 -22.93 -18.03
C ALA A 138 4.47 -22.54 -16.72
N ARG A 139 4.58 -21.26 -16.36
CA ARG A 139 4.10 -20.70 -15.09
C ARG A 139 3.27 -19.45 -15.35
N LEU A 140 2.05 -19.44 -14.83
CA LEU A 140 1.11 -18.34 -14.97
C LEU A 140 1.05 -17.53 -13.67
N TYR A 141 1.07 -16.21 -13.78
CA TYR A 141 1.02 -15.28 -12.67
C TYR A 141 -0.21 -14.39 -12.79
N THR A 142 -1.07 -14.39 -11.78
CA THR A 142 -2.18 -13.44 -11.66
C THR A 142 -1.78 -12.34 -10.68
N TYR A 143 -1.64 -11.12 -11.18
CA TYR A 143 -1.31 -9.93 -10.40
C TYR A 143 -2.60 -9.24 -10.00
N TRP A 144 -2.91 -9.22 -8.71
CA TRP A 144 -4.18 -8.69 -8.18
C TRP A 144 -3.94 -7.69 -7.05
N THR A 145 -4.85 -6.74 -6.92
CA THR A 145 -4.73 -5.61 -6.00
C THR A 145 -6.11 -5.08 -5.60
N TRP A 146 -6.15 -4.13 -4.66
CA TRP A 146 -7.35 -3.43 -4.21
C TRP A 146 -8.51 -4.35 -3.76
N SER A 147 -8.23 -5.55 -3.24
CA SER A 147 -9.28 -6.51 -2.90
C SER A 147 -10.01 -6.12 -1.60
N ALA A 148 -11.32 -5.89 -1.68
CA ALA A 148 -12.08 -5.34 -0.57
C ALA A 148 -13.59 -5.58 -0.67
N GLU A 149 -14.30 -5.37 0.43
CA GLU A 149 -15.75 -5.19 0.46
C GLU A 149 -16.07 -3.85 1.15
N GLY A 150 -16.67 -2.92 0.40
CA GLY A 150 -16.85 -1.55 0.86
C GLY A 150 -15.50 -0.86 1.12
N VAL A 151 -15.21 -0.57 2.40
CA VAL A 151 -13.93 0.03 2.85
C VAL A 151 -13.07 -0.93 3.69
N THR A 152 -13.45 -2.21 3.72
CA THR A 152 -12.77 -3.25 4.48
C THR A 152 -12.01 -4.15 3.52
N GLY A 153 -10.69 -4.25 3.70
CA GLY A 153 -9.86 -5.16 2.91
C GLY A 153 -10.28 -6.61 3.13
N ARG A 154 -10.30 -7.37 2.04
CA ARG A 154 -10.69 -8.79 2.04
C ARG A 154 -9.83 -9.50 1.02
N TYR A 155 -9.24 -10.63 1.40
CA TYR A 155 -8.52 -11.46 0.43
C TYR A 155 -9.50 -11.99 -0.63
N PRO A 156 -9.11 -12.01 -1.92
CA PRO A 156 -10.02 -12.37 -2.98
C PRO A 156 -10.32 -13.86 -2.96
N GLU A 157 -11.55 -14.22 -3.34
CA GLU A 157 -11.95 -15.59 -3.64
C GLU A 157 -12.10 -15.67 -5.17
N MET A 158 -11.24 -16.43 -5.84
CA MET A 158 -11.17 -16.42 -7.31
C MET A 158 -11.12 -17.84 -7.85
N ASN A 159 -11.77 -18.08 -8.99
CA ASN A 159 -11.56 -19.27 -9.79
C ASN A 159 -10.78 -18.87 -11.04
N LEU A 160 -9.68 -19.55 -11.32
CA LEU A 160 -8.96 -19.41 -12.58
C LEU A 160 -9.24 -20.61 -13.47
N SER A 161 -9.44 -20.34 -14.76
CA SER A 161 -9.36 -21.36 -15.81
C SER A 161 -8.34 -20.96 -16.87
N PHE A 162 -7.54 -21.93 -17.31
CA PHE A 162 -6.54 -21.79 -18.35
C PHE A 162 -6.89 -22.73 -19.50
N ASN A 163 -7.14 -22.18 -20.69
CA ASN A 163 -7.70 -22.90 -21.84
C ASN A 163 -8.99 -23.68 -21.51
N GLY A 164 -9.82 -23.14 -20.60
CA GLY A 164 -11.07 -23.77 -20.16
C GLY A 164 -10.89 -24.82 -19.05
N GLU A 165 -9.66 -25.17 -18.68
CA GLU A 165 -9.38 -26.08 -17.57
C GLU A 165 -9.21 -25.30 -16.27
N ARG A 166 -9.97 -25.68 -15.25
CA ARG A 166 -9.92 -25.02 -13.94
C ARG A 166 -8.63 -25.41 -13.21
N LEU A 167 -7.94 -24.42 -12.65
CA LEU A 167 -6.72 -24.60 -11.87
C LEU A 167 -6.83 -23.94 -10.50
N GLU A 168 -6.16 -24.54 -9.54
CA GLU A 168 -5.92 -23.96 -8.22
C GLU A 168 -4.47 -23.41 -8.20
N PRO A 169 -4.20 -22.30 -7.49
CA PRO A 169 -2.85 -21.77 -7.40
C PRO A 169 -1.93 -22.77 -6.70
N GLU A 170 -0.72 -22.92 -7.23
CA GLU A 170 0.33 -23.69 -6.55
C GLU A 170 0.90 -22.88 -5.37
N ARG A 171 1.03 -21.55 -5.57
CA ARG A 171 1.55 -20.60 -4.59
C ARG A 171 0.71 -19.33 -4.59
N GLU A 172 0.43 -18.82 -3.40
CA GLU A 172 -0.24 -17.56 -3.19
C GLU A 172 0.66 -16.62 -2.39
N TYR A 173 1.01 -15.49 -3.01
CA TYR A 173 1.77 -14.42 -2.38
C TYR A 173 0.83 -13.25 -2.13
N SER A 174 0.89 -12.71 -0.92
CA SER A 174 0.10 -11.54 -0.60
C SER A 174 0.77 -10.71 0.45
N ASP A 175 0.54 -9.42 0.35
CA ASP A 175 0.91 -8.47 1.37
C ASP A 175 -0.22 -7.47 1.62
N ARG A 176 -0.09 -6.72 2.70
CA ARG A 176 -1.05 -5.70 3.09
C ARG A 176 -0.40 -4.65 3.98
N LYS A 177 -0.85 -3.41 3.80
CA LYS A 177 -0.61 -2.27 4.68
C LYS A 177 -0.62 -2.61 6.17
N GLY A 178 -1.67 -3.28 6.67
CA GLY A 178 -1.77 -3.79 8.04
C GLY A 178 -2.31 -2.82 9.09
N TRP A 179 -2.77 -1.62 8.70
CA TRP A 179 -3.30 -0.62 9.65
C TRP A 179 -4.26 0.40 9.04
N GLY A 180 -5.10 0.97 9.91
CA GLY A 180 -6.04 2.04 9.55
C GLY A 180 -7.13 1.61 8.56
N ILE A 181 -7.76 2.60 7.93
CA ILE A 181 -8.69 2.36 6.82
C ILE A 181 -7.92 2.11 5.52
N TYR A 182 -8.61 1.50 4.54
CA TYR A 182 -8.02 1.13 3.25
C TYR A 182 -6.83 0.16 3.38
N ASP A 183 -6.86 -0.71 4.39
CA ASP A 183 -5.94 -1.83 4.57
C ASP A 183 -6.35 -3.01 3.66
N TYR A 184 -6.24 -2.75 2.35
CA TYR A 184 -6.61 -3.69 1.29
C TYR A 184 -5.41 -4.56 0.93
N PRO A 185 -5.55 -5.89 0.91
CA PRO A 185 -4.48 -6.75 0.44
C PRO A 185 -4.25 -6.61 -1.06
N THR A 186 -3.03 -6.94 -1.45
CA THR A 186 -2.54 -7.09 -2.83
C THR A 186 -1.73 -8.38 -2.93
N GLY A 187 -1.52 -8.91 -4.13
CA GLY A 187 -0.78 -10.16 -4.26
C GLY A 187 -0.52 -10.68 -5.67
N THR A 188 0.13 -11.83 -5.69
CA THR A 188 0.45 -12.62 -6.89
C THR A 188 0.05 -14.06 -6.63
N TRP A 189 -0.85 -14.61 -7.45
CA TRP A 189 -1.12 -16.05 -7.44
C TRP A 189 -0.39 -16.71 -8.61
N ALA A 190 0.36 -17.78 -8.32
CA ALA A 190 1.18 -18.49 -9.29
C ALA A 190 0.65 -19.92 -9.53
N TYR A 191 0.59 -20.31 -10.80
CA TYR A 191 0.00 -21.57 -11.25
C TYR A 191 0.97 -22.31 -12.16
N ASP A 192 1.06 -23.64 -11.99
CA ASP A 192 1.70 -24.51 -12.98
C ASP A 192 0.73 -24.75 -14.15
N VAL A 193 1.11 -24.30 -15.35
CA VAL A 193 0.36 -24.49 -16.58
C VAL A 193 1.12 -25.33 -17.60
N SER A 194 2.19 -26.01 -17.19
CA SER A 194 3.08 -26.78 -18.06
C SER A 194 2.34 -27.83 -18.88
N ALA A 195 1.36 -28.50 -18.27
CA ALA A 195 0.55 -29.53 -18.94
C ALA A 195 -0.31 -28.99 -20.09
N TYR A 196 -0.56 -27.67 -20.11
CA TYR A 196 -1.47 -27.02 -21.06
C TYR A 196 -0.74 -26.20 -22.13
N VAL A 197 0.57 -25.96 -21.95
CA VAL A 197 1.40 -25.19 -22.88
C VAL A 197 2.37 -26.13 -23.60
N SER A 198 1.94 -26.68 -24.74
CA SER A 198 2.73 -27.63 -25.52
C SER A 198 3.76 -26.97 -26.46
N GLY A 199 3.75 -25.64 -26.60
CA GLY A 199 4.63 -24.90 -27.52
C GLY A 199 4.03 -23.56 -27.93
N SER A 200 4.35 -23.11 -29.15
CA SER A 200 3.76 -21.92 -29.75
C SER A 200 2.25 -22.06 -29.92
N GLY A 201 1.51 -20.97 -29.72
CA GLY A 201 0.05 -20.98 -29.82
C GLY A 201 -0.59 -19.78 -29.12
N THR A 202 -1.92 -19.79 -29.12
CA THR A 202 -2.73 -18.82 -28.38
C THR A 202 -3.37 -19.54 -27.20
N PHE A 203 -3.18 -19.01 -26.01
CA PHE A 203 -3.71 -19.53 -24.75
C PHE A 203 -4.66 -18.50 -24.13
N SER A 204 -5.71 -18.93 -23.44
CA SER A 204 -6.67 -18.07 -22.76
C SER A 204 -6.66 -18.30 -21.26
N THR A 205 -6.78 -17.22 -20.49
CA THR A 205 -6.91 -17.23 -19.05
C THR A 205 -8.18 -16.47 -18.68
N ASP A 206 -9.08 -17.10 -17.93
CA ASP A 206 -10.29 -16.46 -17.39
C ASP A 206 -10.25 -16.54 -15.86
N ILE A 207 -10.46 -15.40 -15.20
CA ILE A 207 -10.45 -15.29 -13.74
C ILE A 207 -11.80 -14.73 -13.28
N GLU A 208 -12.56 -15.53 -12.54
CA GLU A 208 -13.84 -15.14 -11.96
C GLU A 208 -13.66 -14.77 -10.49
N ASN A 209 -14.23 -13.63 -10.07
CA ASN A 209 -14.41 -13.36 -8.64
C ASN A 209 -15.62 -14.17 -8.13
N THR A 210 -15.39 -15.02 -7.13
CA THR A 210 -16.41 -15.94 -6.58
C THR A 210 -16.83 -15.59 -5.16
N GLY A 211 -16.33 -14.47 -4.62
CA GLY A 211 -16.57 -14.08 -3.25
C GLY A 211 -18.07 -13.88 -2.94
N SER A 212 -18.51 -14.36 -1.79
CA SER A 212 -19.88 -14.15 -1.33
C SER A 212 -20.12 -12.70 -0.89
N GLY A 213 -21.29 -12.15 -1.23
CA GLY A 213 -21.68 -10.78 -0.89
C GLY A 213 -21.41 -9.80 -2.04
N THR A 214 -20.76 -8.69 -1.73
CA THR A 214 -20.36 -7.66 -2.71
C THR A 214 -18.86 -7.29 -2.66
N PRO A 215 -17.93 -8.24 -2.44
CA PRO A 215 -16.51 -7.94 -2.54
C PRO A 215 -16.16 -7.51 -3.96
N TYR A 216 -14.98 -6.93 -4.14
CA TYR A 216 -14.38 -6.70 -5.44
C TYR A 216 -12.88 -6.94 -5.35
N VAL A 217 -12.27 -7.30 -6.47
CA VAL A 217 -10.83 -7.39 -6.68
C VAL A 217 -10.48 -6.67 -7.97
N CYS A 218 -9.30 -6.07 -8.03
CA CYS A 218 -8.75 -5.54 -9.26
C CYS A 218 -7.57 -6.41 -9.71
N PHE A 219 -7.35 -6.51 -11.01
CA PHE A 219 -6.21 -7.20 -11.60
C PHE A 219 -5.32 -6.19 -12.29
N ASP A 220 -4.04 -6.19 -11.93
CA ASP A 220 -3.00 -5.42 -12.60
C ASP A 220 -2.53 -6.15 -13.87
N GLY A 221 -2.76 -7.47 -13.98
CA GLY A 221 -2.57 -8.22 -15.21
C GLY A 221 -2.35 -9.71 -15.00
N VAL A 222 -2.10 -10.44 -16.09
CA VAL A 222 -1.69 -11.85 -16.06
C VAL A 222 -0.40 -12.03 -16.86
N GLY A 223 0.63 -12.59 -16.23
CA GLY A 223 1.90 -12.94 -16.86
C GLY A 223 1.99 -14.44 -17.17
N LEU A 224 2.48 -14.81 -18.34
CA LEU A 224 2.81 -16.18 -18.70
C LEU A 224 4.32 -16.29 -18.95
N LEU A 225 4.98 -17.07 -18.10
CA LEU A 225 6.39 -17.39 -18.17
C LEU A 225 6.58 -18.81 -18.70
N ILE A 226 7.52 -19.00 -19.63
CA ILE A 226 7.84 -20.29 -20.23
C ILE A 226 9.35 -20.44 -20.26
N VAL A 227 9.86 -21.53 -19.71
CA VAL A 227 11.24 -21.97 -19.96
C VAL A 227 11.17 -23.12 -20.94
N TYR A 228 11.98 -23.08 -22.00
CA TYR A 228 11.97 -24.09 -23.05
C TYR A 228 13.39 -24.54 -23.38
N THR A 229 13.51 -25.78 -23.86
CA THR A 229 14.73 -26.29 -24.49
C THR A 229 14.68 -26.05 -25.99
N ASP A 230 15.80 -25.71 -26.60
CA ASP A 230 15.99 -25.65 -28.05
C ASP A 230 17.35 -26.30 -28.38
N PRO A 231 17.41 -27.34 -29.24
CA PRO A 231 18.67 -27.97 -29.64
C PRO A 231 19.71 -27.01 -30.25
N ASN A 232 19.26 -25.88 -30.80
CA ASN A 232 20.11 -24.82 -31.34
C ASN A 232 20.15 -23.58 -30.43
N GLY A 233 19.54 -23.66 -29.26
CA GLY A 233 19.43 -22.59 -28.29
C GLY A 233 20.73 -22.33 -27.54
N LYS A 234 20.69 -21.28 -26.72
CA LYS A 234 21.79 -20.87 -25.86
C LYS A 234 21.89 -21.78 -24.65
N TYR A 235 23.09 -21.95 -24.10
CA TYR A 235 23.21 -22.54 -22.77
C TYR A 235 22.94 -21.45 -21.74
N ILE A 236 21.85 -21.59 -20.99
CA ILE A 236 21.47 -20.64 -19.98
C ILE A 236 21.45 -21.26 -18.58
N GLU A 237 21.72 -20.43 -17.59
CA GLU A 237 21.35 -20.64 -16.19
C GLU A 237 20.35 -19.55 -15.81
N TYR A 238 19.28 -19.91 -15.09
CA TYR A 238 18.24 -18.94 -14.76
C TYR A 238 17.80 -19.02 -13.30
N TRP A 239 17.29 -17.91 -12.77
CA TRP A 239 16.59 -17.81 -11.51
C TRP A 239 15.24 -17.15 -11.72
N ILE A 240 14.20 -17.70 -11.10
CA ILE A 240 12.84 -17.15 -11.11
C ILE A 240 12.44 -16.86 -9.68
N GLY A 241 12.41 -15.57 -9.35
CA GLY A 241 11.86 -15.03 -8.12
C GLY A 241 10.41 -14.64 -8.32
N GLU A 242 9.56 -15.02 -7.38
CA GLU A 242 8.13 -14.72 -7.38
C GLU A 242 7.68 -14.28 -5.99
N GLY A 243 6.69 -13.40 -5.94
CA GLY A 243 6.20 -12.86 -4.67
C GLY A 243 5.25 -11.69 -4.84
N ALA A 244 5.00 -10.99 -3.75
CA ALA A 244 4.31 -9.71 -3.71
C ALA A 244 4.71 -9.01 -2.40
N ASP A 245 5.42 -7.88 -2.52
CA ASP A 245 5.85 -7.06 -1.38
C ASP A 245 5.24 -5.67 -1.55
N GLU A 246 4.31 -5.27 -0.69
CA GLU A 246 3.61 -4.01 -0.86
C GLU A 246 4.48 -2.88 -0.30
N LEU A 247 5.04 -2.03 -1.15
CA LEU A 247 5.95 -0.96 -0.72
C LEU A 247 5.27 0.41 -0.81
N ASN A 248 5.52 1.30 0.16
CA ASN A 248 5.11 2.70 0.04
C ASN A 248 6.03 3.66 0.78
N SER A 249 6.73 4.54 0.06
CA SER A 249 7.59 5.56 0.65
C SER A 249 7.20 7.00 0.28
N GLN A 250 5.92 7.23 -0.05
CA GLN A 250 5.42 8.57 -0.35
C GLN A 250 5.63 9.53 0.84
N ILE A 251 5.95 10.78 0.50
CA ILE A 251 6.27 11.85 1.45
C ILE A 251 5.30 13.03 1.32
N ASP A 252 5.13 13.78 2.40
CA ASP A 252 4.40 15.06 2.40
C ASP A 252 5.26 16.21 1.81
N GLU A 253 4.67 17.41 1.74
CA GLU A 253 5.36 18.61 1.24
C GLU A 253 6.60 19.03 2.07
N ASN A 254 6.72 18.51 3.30
CA ASN A 254 7.83 18.77 4.22
C ASN A 254 8.88 17.64 4.22
N GLY A 255 8.69 16.60 3.40
CA GLY A 255 9.58 15.44 3.32
C GLY A 255 9.35 14.38 4.40
N ASN A 256 8.23 14.43 5.14
CA ASN A 256 7.90 13.40 6.12
C ASN A 256 7.21 12.22 5.44
N PRO A 257 7.49 10.96 5.83
CA PRO A 257 6.76 9.79 5.35
C PRO A 257 5.26 9.88 5.63
N LEU A 258 4.44 9.72 4.59
CA LEU A 258 2.98 9.69 4.71
C LEU A 258 2.47 8.39 5.36
N TYR A 259 3.20 7.29 5.14
CA TYR A 259 2.78 5.94 5.53
C TYR A 259 3.81 5.23 6.42
N TYR A 260 4.51 6.00 7.25
CA TYR A 260 5.48 5.51 8.26
C TYR A 260 6.67 4.70 7.70
N ALA A 261 6.89 4.72 6.40
CA ALA A 261 7.99 4.04 5.73
C ALA A 261 8.80 5.04 4.88
N THR A 262 10.11 5.04 5.05
CA THR A 262 11.05 5.83 4.25
C THR A 262 11.57 5.01 3.08
N SER A 263 12.10 5.63 2.03
CA SER A 263 12.66 4.89 0.88
C SER A 263 13.81 3.95 1.24
N ASN A 264 14.50 4.17 2.36
CA ASN A 264 15.54 3.27 2.86
C ASN A 264 14.98 2.02 3.55
N GLN A 265 13.70 2.03 3.91
CA GLN A 265 12.99 0.89 4.50
C GLN A 265 12.16 0.14 3.45
N THR A 266 11.92 0.72 2.29
CA THR A 266 11.12 0.11 1.22
C THR A 266 12.01 -0.48 0.13
N ILE A 267 12.91 -1.38 0.55
CA ILE A 267 13.87 -2.08 -0.31
C ILE A 267 13.58 -3.58 -0.26
N CYS A 268 12.83 -4.07 -1.24
CA CYS A 268 12.48 -5.48 -1.40
C CYS A 268 13.69 -6.25 -1.95
N GLU A 269 13.99 -7.41 -1.36
CA GLU A 269 14.92 -8.35 -1.95
C GLU A 269 14.23 -9.19 -3.02
N MET A 270 14.69 -9.04 -4.26
CA MET A 270 14.10 -9.73 -5.42
C MET A 270 14.78 -11.08 -5.65
N LEU A 271 16.13 -11.08 -5.66
CA LEU A 271 16.95 -12.27 -5.83
C LEU A 271 18.29 -12.09 -5.10
N ARG A 272 18.84 -13.20 -4.58
CA ARG A 272 20.20 -13.27 -4.03
C ARG A 272 21.00 -14.43 -4.66
N PRO A 273 21.30 -14.38 -5.98
CA PRO A 273 21.87 -15.53 -6.68
C PRO A 273 23.37 -15.65 -6.38
N THR A 274 23.87 -16.88 -6.31
CA THR A 274 25.32 -17.17 -6.24
C THR A 274 25.80 -17.56 -7.63
N LEU A 275 26.72 -16.77 -8.19
CA LEU A 275 27.08 -16.83 -9.60
C LEU A 275 28.52 -17.29 -9.84
N GLN A 276 28.73 -17.91 -10.98
CA GLN A 276 30.05 -18.29 -11.49
C GLN A 276 30.31 -17.53 -12.79
N LEU A 277 31.25 -16.58 -12.77
CA LEU A 277 31.68 -15.80 -13.93
C LEU A 277 32.98 -16.37 -14.53
N PRO A 278 33.28 -16.14 -15.83
CA PRO A 278 32.56 -15.28 -16.76
C PRO A 278 31.27 -15.89 -17.32
N VAL A 279 30.31 -15.03 -17.66
CA VAL A 279 29.13 -15.33 -18.48
C VAL A 279 29.15 -14.47 -19.74
N LEU A 280 28.49 -14.92 -20.81
CA LEU A 280 28.43 -14.22 -22.09
C LEU A 280 27.50 -13.00 -22.02
N SER A 281 26.34 -13.17 -21.41
CA SER A 281 25.33 -12.13 -21.16
C SER A 281 24.55 -12.44 -19.86
N ALA A 282 23.86 -11.44 -19.32
CA ALA A 282 23.00 -11.56 -18.16
C ALA A 282 21.79 -10.64 -18.31
N THR A 283 20.65 -11.19 -18.70
CA THR A 283 19.40 -10.43 -18.82
C THR A 283 18.57 -10.56 -17.56
N LEU A 284 18.13 -9.44 -17.00
CA LEU A 284 17.24 -9.38 -15.85
C LEU A 284 15.88 -8.80 -16.26
N TRP A 285 14.82 -9.53 -15.95
CA TRP A 285 13.43 -9.07 -15.99
C TRP A 285 13.00 -8.66 -14.59
N THR A 286 12.37 -7.51 -14.45
CA THR A 286 11.76 -7.02 -13.20
C THR A 286 10.29 -6.72 -13.47
N VAL A 287 9.39 -7.34 -12.73
CA VAL A 287 7.94 -7.17 -12.85
C VAL A 287 7.41 -6.52 -11.58
N THR A 288 6.78 -5.35 -11.72
CA THR A 288 6.19 -4.61 -10.60
C THR A 288 4.77 -4.17 -10.90
N GLN A 289 3.89 -4.31 -9.90
CA GLN A 289 2.51 -3.83 -9.99
C GLN A 289 2.45 -2.38 -9.49
N SER A 290 1.59 -1.56 -10.10
CA SER A 290 1.30 -0.17 -9.72
C SER A 290 2.51 0.79 -9.66
N GLY A 291 3.64 0.46 -10.30
CA GLY A 291 4.93 1.11 -10.01
C GLY A 291 5.29 2.36 -10.80
N ASN A 292 4.47 2.84 -11.73
CA ASN A 292 4.78 3.86 -12.75
C ASN A 292 5.23 5.24 -12.19
N TRP A 293 6.47 5.26 -11.68
CA TRP A 293 7.11 6.36 -11.01
C TRP A 293 8.61 6.32 -11.25
N GLU A 294 9.14 7.44 -11.75
CA GLU A 294 10.50 7.50 -12.30
C GLU A 294 11.62 7.39 -11.25
N ASP A 295 11.30 7.63 -9.97
CA ASP A 295 12.29 7.53 -8.89
C ASP A 295 12.43 6.10 -8.34
N ASN A 296 11.48 5.21 -8.64
CA ASN A 296 11.60 3.79 -8.30
C ASN A 296 12.83 3.20 -8.98
N ALA A 297 13.57 2.35 -8.26
CA ALA A 297 14.89 1.94 -8.68
C ALA A 297 15.16 0.45 -8.47
N LEU A 298 15.84 -0.14 -9.44
CA LEU A 298 16.50 -1.43 -9.31
C LEU A 298 17.90 -1.21 -8.72
N LEU A 299 18.30 -2.06 -7.78
CA LEU A 299 19.65 -2.08 -7.21
C LEU A 299 20.28 -3.44 -7.54
N VAL A 300 21.42 -3.43 -8.24
CA VAL A 300 22.20 -4.64 -8.53
C VAL A 300 23.58 -4.45 -7.94
N ASN A 301 23.88 -5.19 -6.88
CA ASN A 301 25.10 -5.02 -6.08
C ASN A 301 25.31 -3.54 -5.67
N GLU A 302 26.37 -2.90 -6.16
CA GLU A 302 26.73 -1.51 -5.83
C GLU A 302 26.06 -0.49 -6.75
N GLU A 303 25.34 -0.96 -7.78
CA GLU A 303 24.78 -0.11 -8.83
C GLU A 303 23.29 0.13 -8.66
N LYS A 304 22.87 1.36 -8.95
CA LYS A 304 21.49 1.82 -8.84
C LYS A 304 20.97 2.28 -10.20
N PHE A 305 19.84 1.73 -10.60
CA PHE A 305 19.14 2.08 -11.82
C PHE A 305 17.78 2.71 -11.51
N PRO A 306 17.63 4.04 -11.57
CA PRO A 306 16.32 4.68 -11.46
C PRO A 306 15.51 4.52 -12.76
N GLY A 307 14.23 4.89 -12.72
CA GLY A 307 13.37 5.00 -13.90
C GLY A 307 12.98 3.67 -14.53
N ILE A 308 13.09 2.57 -13.79
CA ILE A 308 12.74 1.23 -14.29
C ILE A 308 11.23 1.09 -14.48
N CYS A 309 10.44 1.77 -13.65
CA CYS A 309 8.99 1.84 -13.78
C CYS A 309 8.61 3.08 -14.57
N ASN A 310 8.17 2.88 -15.81
CA ASN A 310 7.88 3.94 -16.77
C ASN A 310 6.47 3.83 -17.39
N GLY A 311 5.62 3.02 -16.77
CA GLY A 311 4.25 2.74 -17.18
C GLY A 311 4.18 1.84 -18.41
N LYS A 312 5.11 0.90 -18.54
CA LYS A 312 5.14 -0.08 -19.64
C LYS A 312 5.12 -1.50 -19.10
N PRO A 313 4.25 -2.39 -19.61
CA PRO A 313 3.39 -2.22 -20.77
C PRO A 313 2.24 -1.22 -20.60
N TYR A 314 1.83 -0.91 -19.36
CA TYR A 314 0.85 0.13 -19.03
C TYR A 314 1.07 0.64 -17.58
N PRO A 315 0.41 1.74 -17.14
CA PRO A 315 0.70 2.37 -15.85
C PRO A 315 0.59 1.50 -14.60
N ASP A 316 -0.28 0.48 -14.62
CA ASP A 316 -0.58 -0.35 -13.46
C ASP A 316 0.27 -1.65 -13.42
N LEU A 317 1.05 -1.94 -14.46
CA LEU A 317 1.99 -3.06 -14.50
C LEU A 317 3.23 -2.65 -15.28
N ASP A 318 4.37 -2.60 -14.59
CA ASP A 318 5.66 -2.27 -15.14
C ASP A 318 6.52 -3.53 -15.33
N ILE A 319 7.12 -3.64 -16.52
CA ILE A 319 8.08 -4.69 -16.87
C ILE A 319 9.33 -4.01 -17.42
N ASP A 320 10.42 -4.17 -16.68
CA ASP A 320 11.73 -3.73 -17.07
C ASP A 320 12.59 -4.93 -17.47
N VAL A 321 13.28 -4.83 -18.61
CA VAL A 321 14.17 -5.87 -19.14
C VAL A 321 15.48 -5.22 -19.51
N ARG A 322 16.58 -5.71 -18.94
CA ARG A 322 17.90 -5.09 -19.15
C ARG A 322 19.03 -6.09 -19.06
N GLU A 323 20.12 -5.74 -19.70
CA GLU A 323 21.40 -6.42 -19.56
C GLU A 323 22.12 -5.91 -18.30
N VAL A 324 22.56 -6.82 -17.43
CA VAL A 324 23.17 -6.50 -16.13
C VAL A 324 24.54 -7.15 -15.90
N LYS A 325 25.12 -7.86 -16.90
CA LYS A 325 26.37 -8.63 -16.71
C LYS A 325 27.49 -7.83 -16.08
N ASP A 326 27.69 -6.59 -16.53
CA ASP A 326 28.81 -5.74 -16.09
C ASP A 326 28.70 -5.31 -14.61
N TYR A 327 27.55 -5.58 -13.98
CA TYR A 327 27.25 -5.24 -12.59
C TYR A 327 27.19 -6.47 -11.68
N LEU A 328 27.41 -7.66 -12.23
CA LEU A 328 27.46 -8.92 -11.49
C LEU A 328 28.90 -9.29 -11.11
N LYS A 329 29.04 -10.11 -10.06
CA LYS A 329 30.33 -10.63 -9.59
C LYS A 329 30.25 -12.15 -9.36
N SER A 330 31.40 -12.82 -9.35
CA SER A 330 31.46 -14.21 -8.88
C SER A 330 31.11 -14.28 -7.39
N GLY A 331 30.41 -15.34 -6.98
CA GLY A 331 29.88 -15.50 -5.64
C GLY A 331 28.48 -14.90 -5.48
N GLU A 332 28.12 -14.56 -4.25
CA GLU A 332 26.79 -14.02 -3.94
C GLU A 332 26.59 -12.60 -4.50
N ASN A 333 25.44 -12.40 -5.16
CA ASN A 333 24.99 -11.11 -5.69
C ASN A 333 23.70 -10.69 -4.97
N SER A 334 23.42 -9.40 -4.99
CA SER A 334 22.18 -8.84 -4.46
C SER A 334 21.42 -8.11 -5.56
N ILE A 335 20.17 -8.49 -5.78
CA ILE A 335 19.24 -7.83 -6.71
C ILE A 335 18.03 -7.39 -5.88
N LEU A 336 17.86 -6.09 -5.75
CA LEU A 336 16.85 -5.47 -4.89
C LEU A 336 16.00 -4.48 -5.68
N PHE A 337 14.80 -4.21 -5.21
CA PHE A 337 13.94 -3.16 -5.72
C PHE A 337 13.66 -2.14 -4.63
N GLN A 338 13.82 -0.85 -4.93
CA GLN A 338 13.53 0.26 -4.01
C GLN A 338 12.34 1.08 -4.51
N ALA A 339 11.29 1.17 -3.68
CA ALA A 339 10.26 2.18 -3.85
C ALA A 339 10.77 3.53 -3.36
N ALA A 340 10.68 4.59 -4.16
CA ALA A 340 11.17 5.92 -3.78
C ALA A 340 10.12 7.00 -4.03
N GLY A 341 9.49 7.47 -2.95
CA GLY A 341 8.43 8.47 -3.03
C GLY A 341 7.13 7.93 -3.64
N ASP A 342 6.94 6.61 -3.68
CA ASP A 342 5.86 5.96 -4.42
C ASP A 342 5.31 4.72 -3.72
N TYR A 343 4.17 4.24 -4.21
CA TYR A 343 3.54 2.95 -3.95
C TYR A 343 3.83 1.97 -5.08
N VAL A 344 4.26 0.75 -4.78
CA VAL A 344 4.59 -0.26 -5.80
C VAL A 344 4.65 -1.65 -5.19
N VAL A 345 4.33 -2.69 -5.96
CA VAL A 345 4.39 -4.08 -5.52
C VAL A 345 5.37 -4.88 -6.40
N PRO A 346 6.64 -5.02 -6.01
CA PRO A 346 7.55 -5.92 -6.71
C PRO A 346 7.02 -7.35 -6.63
N SER A 347 6.90 -8.01 -7.79
CA SER A 347 6.12 -9.25 -7.91
C SER A 347 6.82 -10.37 -8.68
N GLY A 348 7.87 -10.04 -9.44
CA GLY A 348 8.68 -11.05 -10.12
C GLY A 348 10.05 -10.55 -10.53
N ALA A 349 11.04 -11.44 -10.49
CA ALA A 349 12.37 -11.20 -11.04
C ALA A 349 12.89 -12.44 -11.76
N PHE A 350 13.28 -12.30 -13.02
CA PHE A 350 13.85 -13.40 -13.81
C PHE A 350 15.26 -13.03 -14.26
N LEU A 351 16.27 -13.69 -13.69
CA LEU A 351 17.66 -13.54 -14.12
C LEU A 351 18.00 -14.69 -15.08
N VAL A 352 18.52 -14.37 -16.26
CA VAL A 352 18.95 -15.34 -17.26
C VAL A 352 20.40 -15.04 -17.63
N LEU A 353 21.30 -15.98 -17.37
CA LEU A 353 22.72 -15.91 -17.70
C LEU A 353 23.02 -16.80 -18.90
N GLU A 354 23.70 -16.28 -19.90
CA GLU A 354 24.19 -17.06 -21.03
C GLU A 354 25.60 -17.57 -20.75
N LYS A 355 25.84 -18.88 -20.91
CA LYS A 355 27.11 -19.56 -20.67
C LYS A 355 27.67 -20.19 -21.95
N ASP A 356 28.96 -20.48 -21.97
CA ASP A 356 29.61 -21.17 -23.09
C ASP A 356 29.15 -22.64 -23.25
N SER A 357 28.76 -23.29 -22.15
CA SER A 357 28.24 -24.67 -22.13
C SER A 357 27.46 -24.95 -20.84
N LEU A 358 26.67 -26.02 -20.83
CA LEU A 358 26.18 -26.64 -19.59
C LEU A 358 27.35 -27.36 -18.91
N ALA A 359 28.19 -26.64 -18.16
CA ALA A 359 29.17 -27.30 -17.31
C ALA A 359 28.47 -27.99 -16.13
N GLU A 360 28.77 -29.27 -15.90
CA GLU A 360 28.16 -30.16 -14.90
C GLU A 360 28.23 -29.60 -13.46
N GLU A 361 27.10 -29.13 -12.92
CA GLU A 361 26.84 -29.26 -11.48
C GLU A 361 26.21 -30.62 -11.17
N ALA A 362 26.90 -31.68 -11.59
CA ALA A 362 26.72 -33.00 -11.03
C ALA A 362 27.87 -33.24 -10.05
N GLN A 363 27.69 -32.85 -8.78
CA GLN A 363 28.10 -33.62 -7.59
C GLN A 363 27.95 -32.81 -6.29
N ALA A 364 26.81 -32.99 -5.63
CA ALA A 364 26.72 -33.00 -4.17
C ALA A 364 25.57 -33.93 -3.73
N SER A 365 25.71 -35.22 -3.99
CA SER A 365 24.95 -36.25 -3.26
C SER A 365 25.83 -37.50 -3.11
N PRO A 366 26.16 -37.95 -1.88
CA PRO A 366 26.84 -39.21 -1.70
C PRO A 366 25.84 -40.35 -1.95
N GLY A 367 26.08 -41.11 -3.02
CA GLY A 367 25.29 -42.28 -3.34
C GLY A 367 25.51 -43.43 -2.36
N GLU A 368 24.47 -44.22 -2.16
CA GLU A 368 24.59 -45.66 -1.96
C GLU A 368 23.64 -46.41 -2.93
N PRO A 369 24.09 -47.54 -3.52
CA PRO A 369 23.36 -48.24 -4.58
C PRO A 369 22.64 -49.50 -4.09
N SER A 370 21.44 -49.75 -4.62
CA SER A 370 20.79 -51.09 -4.69
C SER A 370 19.49 -50.91 -5.51
N GLY A 371 19.09 -51.69 -6.50
CA GLY A 371 19.59 -52.91 -7.11
C GLY A 371 18.50 -53.41 -8.08
N ASN A 372 18.85 -53.54 -9.36
CA ASN A 372 18.27 -54.28 -10.49
C ASN A 372 16.75 -54.24 -10.89
N PRO A 373 16.48 -54.41 -12.21
CA PRO A 373 15.18 -54.15 -12.84
C PRO A 373 14.30 -55.40 -12.96
N GLY A 374 12.98 -55.19 -12.84
CA GLY A 374 11.94 -56.17 -13.12
C GLY A 374 11.13 -55.76 -14.35
N GLU A 375 11.41 -56.43 -15.45
CA GLU A 375 10.67 -56.48 -16.71
C GLU A 375 9.18 -56.84 -16.50
N LYS A 376 8.26 -56.12 -17.17
CA LYS A 376 7.09 -56.70 -17.83
C LYS A 376 6.38 -55.74 -18.79
N ASP A 377 6.52 -56.13 -20.05
CA ASP A 377 5.69 -55.94 -21.23
C ASP A 377 4.17 -55.83 -20.96
N ILE A 378 3.48 -54.97 -21.71
CA ILE A 378 2.29 -55.26 -22.54
C ILE A 378 1.97 -54.01 -23.39
N THR A 379 1.95 -54.21 -24.70
CA THR A 379 1.56 -53.26 -25.77
C THR A 379 0.03 -53.34 -26.07
N PRO A 380 -0.54 -52.58 -27.03
CA PRO A 380 -1.71 -51.73 -26.80
C PRO A 380 -2.99 -52.27 -27.45
N GLU A 381 -4.14 -51.64 -27.15
CA GLU A 381 -5.33 -51.75 -27.99
C GLU A 381 -5.85 -50.36 -28.38
N ALA A 382 -5.98 -50.19 -29.69
CA ALA A 382 -6.56 -49.06 -30.38
C ALA A 382 -7.99 -49.40 -30.81
N SER A 383 -8.91 -48.43 -30.74
CA SER A 383 -10.05 -48.22 -31.66
C SER A 383 -10.85 -47.03 -31.10
N GLY A 384 -11.42 -46.10 -31.86
CA GLY A 384 -11.50 -45.87 -33.28
C GLY A 384 -12.20 -44.52 -33.51
N THR A 385 -11.84 -43.92 -34.64
CA THR A 385 -12.46 -42.89 -35.52
C THR A 385 -14.00 -42.73 -35.36
N GLU A 386 -14.65 -41.56 -35.41
CA GLU A 386 -14.96 -40.62 -36.53
C GLU A 386 -15.77 -39.43 -35.93
N SER A 387 -15.49 -38.15 -36.19
CA SER A 387 -15.68 -37.31 -37.39
C SER A 387 -17.02 -36.53 -37.47
N SER A 388 -16.87 -35.24 -37.83
CA SER A 388 -17.84 -34.27 -38.39
C SER A 388 -18.76 -33.53 -37.40
N GLY A 389 -18.99 -32.22 -37.51
CA GLY A 389 -18.61 -31.24 -38.53
C GLY A 389 -19.02 -29.81 -38.12
N THR A 390 -18.42 -28.87 -38.84
CA THR A 390 -18.57 -27.41 -39.01
C THR A 390 -20.03 -26.87 -38.96
N GLU A 391 -20.36 -25.59 -38.71
CA GLU A 391 -19.80 -24.32 -39.22
C GLU A 391 -20.46 -23.07 -38.56
N THR A 392 -19.67 -22.01 -38.40
CA THR A 392 -19.92 -20.53 -38.56
C THR A 392 -21.18 -19.78 -38.07
N SER A 393 -20.95 -18.73 -37.27
CA SER A 393 -21.12 -17.27 -37.58
C SER A 393 -21.07 -16.51 -36.23
N GLY A 394 -20.44 -15.35 -36.04
CA GLY A 394 -20.10 -14.26 -36.93
C GLY A 394 -21.04 -13.09 -36.66
N THR A 395 -20.81 -12.24 -35.64
CA THR A 395 -21.24 -10.83 -35.66
C THR A 395 -20.47 -9.96 -34.67
N GLU A 396 -20.03 -8.81 -35.20
CA GLU A 396 -19.47 -7.65 -34.52
C GLU A 396 -20.46 -7.00 -33.53
N ALA A 397 -19.93 -6.43 -32.44
CA ALA A 397 -20.45 -5.22 -31.79
C ALA A 397 -19.29 -4.64 -30.95
N GLU A 398 -18.62 -3.60 -31.42
CA GLU A 398 -18.99 -2.18 -31.25
C GLU A 398 -18.49 -1.62 -29.90
N LYS A 399 -17.69 -0.57 -30.04
CA LYS A 399 -16.98 0.17 -29.01
C LYS A 399 -17.95 0.75 -27.97
N ALA A 400 -17.59 0.64 -26.71
CA ALA A 400 -18.15 1.42 -25.61
C ALA A 400 -17.02 2.09 -24.78
N PRO A 401 -17.31 3.19 -24.08
CA PRO A 401 -16.50 4.40 -24.11
C PRO A 401 -15.43 4.46 -23.01
N GLY A 402 -14.34 5.17 -23.33
CA GLY A 402 -13.37 5.62 -22.34
C GLY A 402 -14.00 6.58 -21.34
N PHE A 403 -13.76 6.34 -20.06
CA PHE A 403 -14.07 7.27 -18.98
C PHE A 403 -12.80 7.54 -18.17
N GLU A 404 -12.40 8.80 -18.18
CA GLU A 404 -11.37 9.34 -17.30
C GLU A 404 -11.88 9.38 -15.85
N LEU A 405 -11.10 8.82 -14.92
CA LEU A 405 -11.32 8.98 -13.50
C LEU A 405 -10.36 10.04 -12.96
N ILE A 406 -10.86 11.26 -12.84
CA ILE A 406 -10.30 12.28 -11.94
C ILE A 406 -10.67 11.85 -10.51
N SER A 407 -9.70 11.26 -9.80
CA SER A 407 -9.83 11.03 -8.36
C SER A 407 -9.65 12.36 -7.64
N THR A 408 -10.76 13.06 -7.38
CA THR A 408 -10.77 14.22 -6.47
C THR A 408 -10.67 13.71 -5.04
N LEU A 409 -9.46 13.66 -4.52
CA LEU A 409 -9.15 13.43 -3.11
C LEU A 409 -9.61 14.66 -2.30
N VAL A 410 -10.76 14.59 -1.64
CA VAL A 410 -11.13 15.59 -0.64
C VAL A 410 -10.62 15.11 0.72
N LEU A 411 -9.38 15.47 1.05
CA LEU A 411 -8.87 15.42 2.42
C LEU A 411 -9.27 16.71 3.13
N LEU A 412 -10.08 16.57 4.18
CA LEU A 412 -10.36 17.60 5.16
C LEU A 412 -9.22 17.68 6.18
N THR A 413 -8.03 18.05 5.72
CA THR A 413 -6.95 18.60 6.56
C THR A 413 -6.12 19.54 5.69
N GLY A 414 -6.10 20.82 6.06
CA GLY A 414 -5.40 21.86 5.31
C GLY A 414 -3.89 21.62 5.25
N GLY A 415 -3.42 21.13 4.12
CA GLY A 415 -2.02 21.08 3.67
C GLY A 415 -2.04 20.88 2.17
N LYS A 416 -1.31 21.69 1.41
CA LYS A 416 -1.32 21.60 -0.06
C LYS A 416 -0.42 20.44 -0.47
N LEU A 417 -0.97 19.48 -1.20
CA LEU A 417 -0.19 18.38 -1.79
C LEU A 417 0.82 18.94 -2.81
N ALA A 418 2.09 18.64 -2.63
CA ALA A 418 3.08 18.70 -3.71
C ALA A 418 2.98 17.41 -4.54
N ALA A 419 1.99 17.36 -5.45
CA ALA A 419 1.84 16.24 -6.37
C ALA A 419 2.84 16.39 -7.53
N GLY A 420 3.86 15.53 -7.57
CA GLY A 420 4.53 15.21 -8.83
C GLY A 420 3.46 14.75 -9.82
N HIS A 421 3.35 15.46 -10.96
CA HIS A 421 2.31 15.18 -11.95
C HIS A 421 2.55 13.79 -12.55
N ARG A 422 1.60 12.85 -12.35
CA ARG A 422 1.50 11.65 -13.18
C ARG A 422 1.44 12.09 -14.65
N LYS A 423 2.45 11.75 -15.44
CA LYS A 423 2.44 12.04 -16.88
C LYS A 423 1.48 11.09 -17.57
N GLN A 424 0.22 11.50 -17.72
CA GLN A 424 -0.62 10.96 -18.78
C GLN A 424 -0.05 11.48 -20.12
N LYS A 425 0.71 10.64 -20.82
CA LYS A 425 1.00 10.90 -22.24
C LYS A 425 -0.29 10.68 -23.02
N ALA A 426 -1.02 11.77 -23.28
CA ALA A 426 -2.11 11.78 -24.24
C ALA A 426 -1.58 11.34 -25.61
N ARG A 427 -2.16 10.28 -26.17
CA ARG A 427 -1.93 9.84 -27.56
C ARG A 427 -2.39 10.97 -28.49
N ARG A 428 -1.51 11.42 -29.39
CA ARG A 428 -1.87 12.10 -30.64
C ARG A 428 -1.71 11.14 -31.79
#